data_AF-A0A3C2D276-F1
#
_entry.id   AF-A0A3C2D276-F1
#
_cell.length_a   1.000
_cell.length_b   1.000
_cell.length_c   1.000
_cell.angle_alpha   90.00
_cell.angle_beta   90.00
_cell.angle_gamma   90.00
#
_symmetry.space_group_name_H-M   'P 1'
#
loop_
_entity.id
_entity.type
_entity.pdbx_description
1 polymer ?
#
loop_
_entity_poly.entity_id
_entity_poly.type
_entity_poly.pdbx_seq_one_letter_code
_entity_poly.pdbx_strand_id
1 'polypeptide(L)'
;MLPLLSDTSYHIFNHANGFENVFRQPDNFRYFLEKYRLYIAPIAETYAYCLMPNHFHLVVRIRKRAVIEELIRNKNKTTNSNNNFSKVRNFGKVIISNSISDSDIEKYLSKQFSNLFSCYT
;
A
#
# COMPACT_ATOMS: atom_id res chain seq x y z
N MET A 1 12.22 10.80 3.46
CA MET A 1 11.04 10.88 2.57
C MET A 1 9.89 11.42 3.40
N LEU A 2 9.08 12.34 2.87
CA LEU A 2 7.91 12.86 3.60
C LEU A 2 6.80 11.80 3.66
N PRO A 3 6.02 11.74 4.75
CA PRO A 3 4.93 10.78 4.89
C PRO A 3 3.79 11.08 3.90
N LEU A 4 3.09 10.02 3.49
CA LEU A 4 1.85 10.15 2.73
C LEU A 4 0.72 10.55 3.67
N LEU A 5 0.09 11.68 3.39
CA LEU A 5 -1.00 12.26 4.16
C LEU A 5 -2.34 11.89 3.51
N SER A 6 -3.35 11.66 4.35
CA SER A 6 -4.72 11.43 3.89
C SER A 6 -5.30 12.67 3.21
N ASP A 7 -6.18 12.45 2.24
CA ASP A 7 -6.86 13.52 1.47
C ASP A 7 -5.91 14.41 0.65
N THR A 8 -4.66 13.98 0.45
CA THR A 8 -3.64 14.70 -0.31
C THR A 8 -3.38 14.00 -1.64
N SER A 9 -3.20 14.80 -2.69
CA SER A 9 -2.87 14.32 -4.03
C SER A 9 -1.37 14.25 -4.25
N TYR A 10 -0.91 13.18 -4.89
CA TYR A 10 0.49 12.89 -5.14
C TYR A 10 0.68 12.46 -6.59
N HIS A 11 1.79 12.92 -7.18
CA HIS A 11 2.37 12.33 -8.37
C HIS A 11 3.48 11.38 -7.93
N ILE A 12 3.22 10.08 -8.03
CA ILE A 12 4.14 9.02 -7.64
C ILE A 12 4.69 8.41 -8.92
N PHE A 13 6.01 8.35 -9.04
CA PHE A 13 6.65 7.78 -10.21
C PHE A 13 7.89 6.99 -9.83
N ASN A 14 8.27 6.06 -10.69
CA ASN A 14 9.52 5.34 -10.58
C ASN A 14 10.11 5.21 -11.98
N HIS A 15 11.43 5.31 -12.07
CA HIS A 15 12.20 5.15 -13.30
C HIS A 15 13.30 4.13 -13.04
N ALA A 16 13.52 3.22 -13.98
CA ALA A 16 14.60 2.26 -13.91
C ALA A 16 15.97 2.96 -13.91
N ASN A 17 16.96 2.31 -13.32
CA ASN A 17 18.33 2.82 -13.37
C ASN A 17 18.93 2.56 -14.75
N GLY A 18 19.50 3.60 -15.37
CA GLY A 18 20.16 3.49 -16.67
C GLY A 18 19.19 3.14 -17.80
N PHE A 19 19.54 2.10 -18.57
CA PHE A 19 18.81 1.67 -19.78
C PHE A 19 17.92 0.45 -19.56
N GLU A 20 17.75 0.02 -18.31
CA GLU A 20 16.93 -1.14 -17.98
C GLU A 20 15.44 -0.84 -18.15
N ASN A 21 14.66 -1.86 -18.51
CA ASN A 21 13.20 -1.79 -18.49
C ASN A 21 12.67 -2.30 -17.13
N VAL A 22 11.76 -1.53 -16.53
CA VAL A 22 10.91 -1.98 -15.40
C VAL A 22 9.98 -3.10 -15.87
N PHE A 23 9.40 -2.95 -17.06
CA PHE A 23 8.52 -3.93 -17.67
C PHE A 23 9.23 -4.59 -18.85
N ARG A 24 9.77 -5.79 -18.63
CA ARG A 24 10.56 -6.54 -19.61
C ARG A 24 9.69 -7.31 -20.60
N GLN A 25 8.48 -7.67 -20.20
CA GLN A 25 7.53 -8.43 -21.00
C GLN A 25 6.13 -7.78 -20.94
N PRO A 26 5.29 -7.92 -21.98
CA PRO A 26 3.93 -7.37 -21.99
C PRO A 26 3.08 -7.76 -20.76
N ASP A 27 3.25 -8.99 -20.25
CA ASP A 27 2.52 -9.44 -19.06
C ASP A 27 2.97 -8.75 -17.77
N ASN A 28 4.16 -8.15 -17.76
CA ASN A 28 4.59 -7.29 -16.67
C ASN A 28 3.78 -5.99 -16.60
N PHE A 29 3.04 -5.58 -17.62
CA PHE A 29 2.13 -4.45 -17.46
C PHE A 29 0.85 -4.88 -16.73
N ARG A 30 0.32 -6.06 -17.10
CA ARG A 30 -0.89 -6.63 -16.50
C ARG A 30 -0.69 -6.98 -15.03
N TYR A 31 0.38 -7.70 -14.72
CA TYR A 31 0.69 -8.10 -13.35
C TYR A 31 0.89 -6.88 -12.43
N PHE A 32 1.41 -5.75 -12.94
CA PHE A 32 1.58 -4.51 -12.18
C PHE A 32 0.24 -3.91 -11.83
N LEU A 33 -0.66 -3.81 -12.82
CA LEU A 33 -2.02 -3.30 -12.61
C LEU A 33 -2.83 -4.20 -11.67
N GLU A 34 -2.64 -5.52 -11.71
CA GLU A 34 -3.26 -6.44 -10.76
C GLU A 34 -2.79 -6.20 -9.32
N LYS A 35 -1.47 -6.05 -9.10
CA LYS A 35 -0.93 -5.71 -7.78
C LYS A 35 -1.32 -4.30 -7.34
N TYR A 36 -1.39 -3.35 -8.26
CA TYR A 36 -1.88 -2.00 -7.99
C TYR A 36 -3.33 -2.04 -7.51
N ARG A 37 -4.20 -2.79 -8.19
CA ARG A 37 -5.60 -3.00 -7.78
C ARG A 37 -5.70 -3.63 -6.39
N LEU A 38 -4.79 -4.53 -6.05
CA LEU A 38 -4.78 -5.20 -4.76
C LEU A 38 -4.32 -4.28 -3.61
N TYR A 39 -3.22 -3.54 -3.81
CA TYR A 39 -2.57 -2.80 -2.71
C TYR A 39 -2.90 -1.31 -2.67
N ILE A 40 -3.06 -0.66 -3.83
CA ILE A 40 -3.18 0.81 -3.91
C ILE A 40 -4.63 1.26 -4.09
N ALA A 41 -5.40 0.64 -4.97
CA ALA A 41 -6.79 1.04 -5.22
C ALA A 41 -7.70 1.10 -3.96
N PRO A 42 -7.49 0.25 -2.92
CA PRO A 42 -8.23 0.38 -1.67
C PRO A 42 -7.88 1.66 -0.89
N ILE A 43 -6.63 2.11 -0.92
CA ILE A 43 -6.13 3.23 -0.10
C ILE A 43 -6.08 4.56 -0.85
N ALA A 44 -6.19 4.55 -2.17
CA ALA A 44 -6.06 5.75 -3.00
C ALA A 44 -7.09 5.78 -4.13
N GLU A 45 -7.48 6.99 -4.52
CA GLU A 45 -8.23 7.29 -5.73
C GLU A 45 -7.25 7.60 -6.86
N THR A 46 -7.38 6.91 -7.98
CA THR A 46 -6.51 7.10 -9.15
C THR A 46 -7.12 8.13 -10.08
N TYR A 47 -6.40 9.22 -10.34
CA TYR A 47 -6.81 10.21 -11.33
C TYR A 47 -6.25 9.90 -12.71
N ALA A 48 -4.98 9.50 -12.78
CA ALA A 48 -4.33 9.10 -14.02
C ALA A 48 -3.16 8.15 -13.76
N TYR A 49 -2.79 7.36 -14.77
CA TYR A 49 -1.56 6.59 -14.75
C TYR A 49 -0.95 6.48 -16.16
N CYS A 50 0.36 6.27 -16.22
CA CYS A 50 1.10 5.97 -17.45
C CYS A 50 2.12 4.87 -17.16
N LEU A 51 2.16 3.84 -17.99
CA LEU A 51 3.14 2.75 -17.90
C LEU A 51 3.98 2.75 -19.17
N MET A 52 5.30 2.92 -19.02
CA MET A 52 6.27 2.82 -20.09
C MET A 52 7.30 1.74 -19.75
N PRO A 53 7.94 1.08 -20.73
CA PRO A 53 8.87 -0.02 -20.47
C PRO A 53 9.91 0.28 -19.38
N ASN A 54 10.44 1.50 -19.31
CA ASN A 54 11.48 1.92 -18.36
C ASN A 54 10.98 2.74 -17.16
N HIS A 55 9.70 3.13 -17.09
CA HIS A 55 9.19 3.91 -15.96
C HIS A 55 7.65 3.93 -15.88
N PHE A 56 7.11 4.35 -14.74
CA PHE A 56 5.68 4.59 -14.59
C PHE A 56 5.39 5.88 -13.83
N HIS A 57 4.19 6.42 -14.06
CA HIS A 57 3.64 7.56 -13.34
C HIS A 57 2.23 7.22 -12.84
N LEU A 58 1.93 7.65 -11.62
CA LEU A 58 0.64 7.48 -10.95
C LEU A 58 0.25 8.85 -10.37
N VAL A 59 -0.92 9.35 -10.74
CA VAL A 59 -1.52 10.52 -10.11
C VAL A 59 -2.65 10.02 -9.24
N VAL A 60 -2.49 10.14 -7.93
CA VAL A 60 -3.41 9.56 -6.95
C VAL A 60 -3.74 10.54 -5.84
N ARG A 61 -4.95 10.46 -5.28
CA ARG A 61 -5.28 11.05 -3.99
C ARG A 61 -5.40 9.97 -2.93
N ILE A 62 -4.66 10.09 -1.83
CA ILE A 62 -4.83 9.18 -0.69
C ILE A 62 -6.23 9.41 -0.12
N ARG A 63 -6.97 8.33 0.12
CA ARG A 63 -8.34 8.44 0.64
C ARG A 63 -8.35 9.12 2.01
N LYS A 64 -9.52 9.64 2.38
CA LYS A 64 -9.74 10.28 3.68
C LYS A 64 -9.37 9.33 4.82
N ARG A 65 -8.89 9.92 5.92
CA ARG A 65 -8.44 9.22 7.13
C ARG A 65 -9.42 8.11 7.57
N ALA A 66 -10.72 8.43 7.65
CA ALA A 66 -11.74 7.49 8.11
C ALA A 66 -11.77 6.18 7.31
N VAL A 67 -11.55 6.24 5.99
CA VAL A 67 -11.50 5.06 5.12
C VAL A 67 -10.26 4.22 5.45
N ILE A 68 -9.10 4.85 5.61
CA ILE A 68 -7.85 4.15 5.92
C ILE A 68 -7.93 3.47 7.29
N GLU A 69 -8.48 4.16 8.28
CA GLU A 69 -8.72 3.58 9.60
C GLU A 69 -9.65 2.36 9.55
N GLU A 70 -10.71 2.41 8.75
CA GLU A 70 -11.62 1.27 8.56
C GLU A 70 -10.89 0.07 7.95
N LEU A 71 -10.06 0.30 6.92
CA LEU A 71 -9.24 -0.74 6.31
C LEU A 71 -8.28 -1.41 7.31
N ILE A 72 -7.65 -0.61 8.17
CA ILE A 72 -6.76 -1.12 9.24
C ILE A 72 -7.56 -1.98 10.23
N ARG A 73 -8.73 -1.50 10.68
CA ARG A 73 -9.61 -2.26 11.60
C ARG A 73 -10.06 -3.58 10.98
N ASN A 74 -10.48 -3.58 9.71
CA ASN A 74 -10.95 -4.78 9.03
C ASN A 74 -9.84 -5.81 8.85
N LYS A 75 -8.61 -5.38 8.53
CA LYS A 75 -7.44 -6.25 8.45
C LYS A 75 -7.17 -6.97 9.79
N ASN A 76 -7.22 -6.23 10.90
CA ASN A 76 -6.97 -6.80 12.23
C ASN A 76 -8.04 -7.82 12.66
N LYS A 77 -9.31 -7.62 12.26
CA LYS A 77 -10.38 -8.60 12.47
C LYS A 77 -10.10 -9.91 11.74
N THR A 78 -9.73 -9.83 10.45
CA THR A 78 -9.39 -11.01 9.65
C THR A 78 -8.19 -11.77 10.23
N THR A 79 -7.14 -11.07 10.70
CA THR A 79 -5.98 -11.73 11.31
C THR A 79 -6.34 -12.42 12.63
N ASN A 80 -7.18 -11.82 13.47
CA ASN A 80 -7.58 -12.42 14.74
C ASN A 80 -8.45 -13.67 14.56
N SER A 81 -9.27 -13.72 13.50
CA SER A 81 -10.07 -14.91 13.18
C SER A 81 -9.24 -16.10 12.67
N ASN A 82 -8.08 -15.84 12.05
CA ASN A 82 -7.25 -16.86 11.42
C ASN A 82 -6.05 -17.29 12.28
N ASN A 83 -5.77 -16.57 13.37
CA ASN A 83 -4.63 -16.85 14.24
C ASN A 83 -5.02 -17.76 15.42
N ASN A 84 -4.85 -19.07 15.24
CA ASN A 84 -4.69 -20.04 16.35
C ASN A 84 -3.38 -19.81 17.16
N PHE A 85 -2.64 -18.74 16.86
CA PHE A 85 -1.37 -18.34 17.50
C PHE A 85 -1.54 -17.68 18.88
N SER A 86 -2.77 -17.51 19.36
CA SER A 86 -3.07 -17.00 20.71
C SER A 86 -2.59 -17.90 21.87
N LYS A 87 -1.91 -19.02 21.59
CA LYS A 87 -1.28 -19.89 22.61
C LYS A 87 0.16 -19.50 22.99
N VAL A 88 0.76 -18.47 22.41
CA VAL A 88 2.10 -18.01 22.85
C VAL A 88 1.95 -17.13 24.08
N ARG A 89 2.27 -17.68 25.26
CA ARG A 89 1.98 -17.11 26.60
C ARG A 89 2.61 -15.73 26.89
N ASN A 90 3.56 -15.25 26.09
CA ASN A 90 4.33 -14.03 26.37
C ASN A 90 4.46 -13.02 25.21
N PHE A 91 3.75 -13.15 24.09
CA PHE A 91 3.73 -12.07 23.10
C PHE A 91 2.78 -10.97 23.59
N GLY A 92 3.37 -9.83 23.97
CA GLY A 92 2.75 -8.75 24.72
C GLY A 92 1.28 -8.52 24.39
N LYS A 93 0.46 -8.47 25.44
CA LYS A 93 -0.94 -8.03 25.40
C LYS A 93 -0.98 -6.66 24.75
N VAL A 94 -1.22 -6.61 23.44
CA VAL A 94 -1.40 -5.36 22.70
C VAL A 94 -2.59 -4.67 23.34
N ILE A 95 -2.33 -3.58 24.06
CA ILE A 95 -3.39 -2.69 24.53
C ILE A 95 -3.97 -2.10 23.25
N ILE A 96 -5.14 -2.61 22.84
CA ILE A 96 -5.92 -2.05 21.74
C ILE A 96 -6.47 -0.72 22.26
N SER A 97 -5.66 0.33 22.22
CA SER A 97 -6.22 1.67 22.23
C SER A 97 -7.04 1.79 20.94
N ASN A 98 -8.35 1.95 21.07
CA ASN A 98 -9.26 2.09 19.93
C ASN A 98 -8.91 3.29 19.01
N SER A 99 -8.03 4.18 19.45
CA SER A 99 -7.48 5.28 18.66
C SER A 99 -6.32 4.79 17.77
N ILE A 100 -6.54 4.78 16.47
CA ILE A 100 -5.48 4.62 15.47
C ILE A 100 -4.69 5.93 15.42
N SER A 101 -3.38 5.87 15.65
CA SER A 101 -2.51 7.04 15.61
C SER A 101 -2.11 7.41 14.17
N ASP A 102 -1.60 8.63 13.96
CA ASP A 102 -1.09 9.06 12.66
C ASP A 102 0.07 8.19 12.16
N SER A 103 0.93 7.75 13.09
CA SER A 103 2.04 6.84 12.78
C SER A 103 1.55 5.48 12.27
N ASP A 104 0.42 4.98 12.77
CA ASP A 104 -0.15 3.71 12.32
C ASP A 104 -0.68 3.82 10.88
N ILE A 105 -1.32 4.94 10.56
CA ILE A 105 -1.79 5.23 9.20
C ILE A 105 -0.61 5.36 8.25
N GLU A 106 0.41 6.14 8.61
CA GLU A 106 1.61 6.31 7.80
C GLU A 106 2.30 4.97 7.51
N LYS A 107 2.49 4.14 8.54
CA LYS A 107 3.07 2.81 8.39
C LYS A 107 2.22 1.91 7.50
N TYR A 108 0.90 1.97 7.65
CA TYR A 108 -0.02 1.18 6.85
C TYR A 108 0.04 1.58 5.37
N LEU A 109 -0.04 2.89 5.07
CA LEU A 109 0.07 3.41 3.70
C LEU A 109 1.42 3.04 3.08
N SER A 110 2.52 3.31 3.78
CA SER A 110 3.88 2.97 3.34
C SER A 110 4.01 1.48 3.06
N LYS A 111 3.38 0.62 3.89
CA LYS A 111 3.40 -0.82 3.67
C LYS A 111 2.65 -1.23 2.40
N GLN A 112 1.55 -0.59 2.03
CA GLN A 112 0.85 -0.89 0.77
C GLN A 112 1.72 -0.56 -0.45
N PHE A 113 2.36 0.61 -0.46
CA PHE A 113 3.29 0.98 -1.52
C PHE A 113 4.51 0.06 -1.56
N SER A 114 5.09 -0.28 -0.41
CA SER A 114 6.15 -1.28 -0.31
C SER A 114 5.70 -2.63 -0.90
N ASN A 115 4.49 -3.11 -0.59
CA ASN A 115 4.01 -4.37 -1.15
C ASN A 115 3.88 -4.32 -2.68
N LEU A 116 3.41 -3.20 -3.24
CA LEU A 116 3.36 -3.03 -4.69
C LEU A 116 4.77 -3.10 -5.30
N PHE A 117 5.71 -2.33 -4.78
CA PHE A 117 7.05 -2.23 -5.35
C PHE A 117 7.87 -3.51 -5.15
N SER A 118 7.76 -4.16 -3.99
CA SER A 118 8.44 -5.43 -3.72
C SER A 118 7.88 -6.62 -4.49
N CYS A 119 6.69 -6.53 -5.09
CA CYS A 119 6.21 -7.57 -6.01
C CYS A 119 6.86 -7.50 -7.39
N TYR A 120 7.55 -6.40 -7.70
CA TYR A 120 8.02 -6.06 -9.04
C TYR A 120 9.54 -5.86 -9.17
N THR A 121 10.22 -5.70 -8.03
CA THR A 121 11.69 -5.70 -7.89
C THR A 121 12.16 -7.04 -7.38
#